data_AF-A0A8T6EAL2-F1
#
_entry.id   AF-A0A8T6EAL2-F1
#
_cell.length_a   1.000
_cell.length_b   1.000
_cell.length_c   1.000
_cell.angle_alpha   90.00
_cell.angle_beta   90.00
_cell.angle_gamma   90.00
#
_symmetry.space_group_name_H-M   'P 1'
#
loop_
_entity.id
_entity.type
_entity.pdbx_description
1 polymer ?
#
loop_
_entity_poly.entity_id
_entity_poly.type
_entity_poly.pdbx_seq_one_letter_code
_entity_poly.pdbx_strand_id
1 'polypeptide(L)'
;MVDLLRGKPGVHSSRYAGEYATDEENRNLLLDQVKAKRRAEEPVYASFVAILVFLEHADDARPIIAEGSWQGSIIDDPRGEHGFGYDPLFLPLDSDFTAAELGPSVKNRDSHRAKAARKLMSLLSDRALQRSTAN
;
A
#
# COMPACT_ATOMS: atom_id res chain seq x y z
N MET A 1 2.99 -4.42 3.69
CA MET A 1 3.43 -5.78 4.02
C MET A 1 4.93 -5.84 3.83
N VAL A 2 5.68 -6.45 4.76
CA VAL A 2 7.13 -6.61 4.68
C VAL A 2 7.47 -8.10 4.71
N ASP A 3 8.21 -8.57 3.71
CA ASP A 3 8.43 -10.01 3.47
C ASP A 3 9.23 -10.64 4.60
N LEU A 4 10.30 -9.96 5.02
CA LEU A 4 11.14 -10.34 6.17
C LEU A 4 10.33 -10.50 7.47
N LEU A 5 9.23 -9.74 7.60
CA LEU A 5 8.36 -9.77 8.77
C LEU A 5 7.10 -10.63 8.55
N ARG A 6 7.11 -11.53 7.55
CA ARG A 6 5.99 -12.41 7.19
C ARG A 6 4.70 -11.63 6.94
N GLY A 7 4.82 -10.52 6.21
CA GLY A 7 3.69 -9.69 5.81
C GLY A 7 3.29 -8.60 6.83
N LYS A 8 3.85 -8.61 8.05
CA LYS A 8 3.62 -7.52 9.02
C LYS A 8 4.11 -6.16 8.46
N PRO A 9 3.50 -5.03 8.86
CA PRO A 9 2.41 -4.89 9.83
C PRO A 9 1.02 -5.34 9.31
N GLY A 10 0.86 -5.53 8.00
CA GLY A 10 -0.36 -6.04 7.39
C GLY A 10 -1.60 -5.19 7.72
N VAL A 11 -2.71 -5.84 8.06
CA VAL A 11 -3.98 -5.17 8.45
C VAL A 11 -3.87 -4.31 9.73
N HIS A 12 -2.77 -4.45 10.49
CA HIS A 12 -2.50 -3.64 11.68
C HIS A 12 -1.62 -2.42 11.39
N SER A 13 -1.40 -2.06 10.12
CA SER A 13 -0.49 -0.98 9.70
C SER A 13 -0.68 0.35 10.45
N SER A 14 -1.91 0.79 10.71
CA SER A 14 -2.17 2.07 11.40
C SER A 14 -1.96 2.02 12.92
N ARG A 15 -1.87 0.82 13.50
CA ARG A 15 -1.81 0.57 14.95
C ARG A 15 -0.72 -0.43 15.30
N TYR A 16 0.36 -0.41 14.52
CA TYR A 16 1.40 -1.41 14.62
C TYR A 16 2.12 -1.37 15.96
N ALA A 17 2.37 -0.17 16.48
CA ALA A 17 2.93 0.06 17.80
C ALA A 17 1.88 0.17 18.92
N GLY A 18 0.59 -0.06 18.62
CA GLY A 18 -0.51 0.05 19.59
C GLY A 18 -1.71 0.81 19.03
N GLU A 19 -2.83 0.78 19.77
CA GLU A 19 -4.12 1.35 19.33
C GLU A 19 -4.06 2.85 19.00
N TYR A 20 -3.23 3.60 19.74
CA TYR A 20 -3.08 5.06 19.60
C TYR A 20 -1.71 5.46 19.03
N ALA A 21 -1.04 4.54 18.32
CA ALA A 21 0.27 4.79 17.76
C ALA A 21 0.25 5.88 16.69
N THR A 22 1.24 6.77 16.76
CA THR A 22 1.57 7.73 15.71
C THR A 22 2.28 7.05 14.53
N ASP A 23 2.32 7.73 13.39
CA ASP A 23 3.08 7.26 12.22
C ASP A 23 4.56 7.05 12.54
N GLU A 24 5.14 7.90 13.40
CA GLU A 24 6.54 7.79 13.82
C GLU A 24 6.78 6.56 14.68
N GLU A 25 5.95 6.31 15.69
CA GLU A 25 6.05 5.10 16.53
C GLU A 25 5.89 3.82 15.70
N ASN A 26 4.96 3.83 14.75
CA ASN A 26 4.75 2.73 13.81
C ASN A 26 5.99 2.47 12.93
N ARG A 27 6.66 3.52 12.43
CA ARG A 27 7.90 3.43 11.65
C ARG A 27 9.06 2.91 12.51
N ASN A 28 9.22 3.44 13.73
CA ASN A 28 10.31 3.07 14.62
C ASN A 28 10.22 1.57 14.98
N LEU A 29 9.03 1.08 15.35
CA LEU A 29 8.82 -0.34 15.61
C LEU A 29 9.09 -1.22 14.38
N LEU A 30 8.76 -0.75 13.18
CA LEU A 30 9.06 -1.46 11.95
C LEU A 30 10.57 -1.62 11.75
N LEU A 31 11.31 -0.52 11.88
CA LEU A 31 12.76 -0.51 11.74
C LEU A 31 13.44 -1.41 12.78
N ASP A 32 13.01 -1.36 14.04
CA ASP A 32 13.56 -2.21 15.10
C ASP A 32 13.38 -3.70 14.79
N GLN A 33 12.20 -4.09 14.31
CA GLN A 33 11.93 -5.48 13.94
C GLN A 33 12.69 -5.92 12.68
N VAL A 34 12.86 -5.02 11.71
CA VAL A 34 13.68 -5.26 10.53
C VAL A 34 15.14 -5.46 10.93
N LYS A 35 15.70 -4.54 11.72
CA LYS A 35 17.08 -4.61 12.23
C LYS A 35 17.35 -5.90 13.01
N ALA A 36 16.39 -6.34 13.82
CA ALA A 36 16.52 -7.57 14.60
C ALA A 36 16.52 -8.87 13.77
N LYS A 37 16.05 -8.83 12.51
CA LYS A 37 15.88 -10.01 11.65
C LYS A 37 16.75 -10.00 10.38
N ARG A 38 17.13 -8.81 9.91
CA ARG A 38 17.89 -8.62 8.68
C ARG A 38 19.30 -9.15 8.83
N ARG A 39 19.76 -9.91 7.83
CA ARG A 39 21.18 -10.25 7.66
C ARG A 39 21.84 -9.16 6.82
N ALA A 40 23.11 -8.87 7.10
CA ALA A 40 23.81 -7.69 6.57
C ALA A 40 23.58 -7.47 5.07
N GLU A 41 23.20 -6.23 4.72
CA GLU A 41 23.05 -5.68 3.36
C GLU A 41 21.96 -6.31 2.46
N GLU A 42 21.11 -7.20 2.97
CA GLU A 42 19.98 -7.73 2.18
C GLU A 42 18.84 -6.71 2.03
N PRO A 43 18.30 -6.49 0.81
CA PRO A 43 17.11 -5.67 0.61
C PRO A 43 15.90 -6.20 1.40
N VAL A 44 15.19 -5.28 2.05
CA VAL A 44 13.98 -5.60 2.82
C VAL A 44 12.76 -5.35 1.95
N TYR A 45 12.36 -6.34 1.16
CA TYR A 45 11.22 -6.21 0.25
C TYR A 45 9.90 -5.96 0.98
N ALA A 46 9.12 -5.04 0.42
CA ALA A 46 7.84 -4.63 0.95
C ALA A 46 6.86 -4.28 -0.17
N SER A 47 5.58 -4.28 0.18
CA SER A 47 4.52 -3.82 -0.70
C SER A 47 3.47 -3.04 0.08
N PHE A 48 3.07 -1.89 -0.45
CA PHE A 48 1.78 -1.32 -0.09
C PHE A 48 0.67 -1.99 -0.90
N VAL A 49 -0.47 -2.26 -0.27
CA VAL A 49 -1.61 -2.94 -0.89
C VAL A 49 -2.87 -2.14 -0.59
N ALA A 50 -3.71 -1.92 -1.60
CA ALA A 50 -5.05 -1.36 -1.47
C ALA A 50 -6.05 -2.37 -2.04
N ILE A 51 -7.09 -2.64 -1.27
CA ILE A 51 -8.28 -3.38 -1.72
C ILE A 51 -9.43 -2.39 -1.71
N LEU A 52 -10.02 -2.14 -2.87
CA LEU A 52 -11.25 -1.37 -3.01
C LEU A 52 -12.40 -2.34 -3.29
N VAL A 53 -13.48 -2.19 -2.55
CA VAL A 53 -14.68 -3.01 -2.70
C VAL A 53 -15.84 -2.10 -3.07
N PHE A 54 -16.53 -2.42 -4.18
CA PHE A 54 -17.76 -1.77 -4.58
C PHE A 54 -18.93 -2.74 -4.42
N LEU A 55 -19.93 -2.30 -3.67
CA LEU A 55 -21.22 -2.94 -3.53
C LEU A 55 -22.28 -2.02 -4.10
N GLU A 56 -23.19 -2.55 -4.90
CA GLU A 56 -24.30 -1.76 -5.46
C GLU A 56 -25.37 -1.45 -4.40
N HIS A 57 -25.55 -2.36 -3.45
CA HIS A 57 -26.40 -2.23 -2.28
C HIS A 57 -25.85 -3.12 -1.15
N ALA A 58 -26.40 -2.99 0.07
CA ALA A 58 -25.90 -3.70 1.25
C ALA A 58 -25.86 -5.24 1.07
N ASP A 59 -26.84 -5.80 0.38
CA ASP A 59 -26.97 -7.25 0.16
C ASP A 59 -26.40 -7.73 -1.20
N ASP A 60 -25.48 -6.98 -1.83
CA ASP A 60 -24.90 -7.36 -3.13
C ASP A 60 -24.06 -8.64 -2.98
N ALA A 61 -24.58 -9.76 -3.50
CA ALA A 61 -23.90 -11.06 -3.49
C ALA A 61 -22.70 -11.14 -4.44
N ARG A 62 -22.48 -10.13 -5.30
CA ARG A 62 -21.41 -10.09 -6.29
C ARG A 62 -20.69 -8.73 -6.26
N PRO A 63 -19.99 -8.41 -5.15
CA PRO A 63 -19.21 -7.19 -5.05
C PRO A 63 -18.07 -7.19 -6.07
N ILE A 64 -17.70 -6.01 -6.56
CA ILE A 64 -16.47 -5.84 -7.33
C ILE A 64 -15.32 -5.60 -6.36
N ILE A 65 -14.27 -6.41 -6.47
CA ILE A 65 -13.07 -6.29 -5.65
C ILE A 65 -11.90 -5.94 -6.56
N ALA A 66 -11.28 -4.78 -6.31
CA ALA A 66 -10.13 -4.29 -7.03
C ALA A 66 -8.92 -4.17 -6.10
N GLU A 67 -7.92 -5.00 -6.36
CA GLU A 67 -6.63 -4.96 -5.67
C GLU A 67 -5.58 -4.19 -6.47
N GLY A 68 -4.83 -3.33 -5.79
CA GLY A 68 -3.63 -2.70 -6.30
C GLY A 68 -2.46 -2.89 -5.32
N SER A 69 -1.28 -3.20 -5.87
CA SER A 69 -0.03 -3.35 -5.10
C SER A 69 1.05 -2.42 -5.63
N TRP A 70 1.85 -1.87 -4.71
CA TRP A 70 3.04 -1.10 -5.01
C TRP A 70 4.23 -1.74 -4.32
N GLN A 71 5.08 -2.37 -5.13
CA GLN A 71 6.28 -3.08 -4.69
C GLN A 71 7.46 -2.13 -4.53
N GLY A 72 8.30 -2.44 -3.55
CA GLY A 72 9.48 -1.67 -3.20
C GLY A 72 10.26 -2.33 -2.08
N SER A 73 11.04 -1.53 -1.37
CA SER A 73 11.84 -1.96 -0.21
C SER A 73 11.71 -0.96 0.94
N ILE A 74 12.12 -1.40 2.12
CA ILE A 74 12.27 -0.56 3.31
C ILE A 74 13.72 -0.09 3.41
N ILE A 75 13.90 1.23 3.53
CA ILE A 75 15.20 1.84 3.84
C ILE A 75 15.38 2.06 5.33
N ASP A 76 16.62 2.23 5.78
CA ASP A 76 16.94 2.40 7.21
C ASP A 76 16.68 3.82 7.72
N ASP A 77 16.95 4.83 6.87
CA ASP A 77 16.85 6.24 7.22
C ASP A 77 15.65 6.88 6.50
N PRO A 78 14.63 7.38 7.23
CA PRO A 78 13.49 8.05 6.64
C PRO A 78 13.89 9.24 5.76
N ARG A 79 13.29 9.39 4.58
CA ARG A 79 13.47 10.54 3.68
C ARG A 79 12.14 11.12 3.21
N GLY A 80 12.13 12.41 2.88
CA GLY A 80 10.97 13.12 2.34
C GLY A 80 9.97 13.65 3.38
N GLU A 81 9.17 14.62 2.96
CA GLU A 81 8.23 15.36 3.83
C GLU A 81 6.76 15.19 3.41
N HIS A 82 6.48 14.55 2.27
CA HIS A 82 5.13 14.35 1.78
C HIS A 82 4.53 13.02 2.24
N GLY A 83 3.21 12.92 2.19
CA GLY A 83 2.51 11.68 2.49
C GLY A 83 2.33 11.46 4.01
N PHE A 84 2.26 10.20 4.42
CA PHE A 84 1.94 9.78 5.79
C PHE A 84 2.39 8.34 6.05
N GLY A 85 2.26 7.87 7.28
CA GLY A 85 2.52 6.49 7.67
C GLY A 85 3.95 6.07 7.38
N TYR A 86 4.09 5.04 6.54
CA TYR A 86 5.38 4.43 6.17
C TYR A 86 6.00 5.03 4.91
N ASP A 87 5.41 6.06 4.30
CA ASP A 87 5.91 6.65 3.06
C ASP A 87 7.41 7.06 3.12
N PRO A 88 7.92 7.64 4.24
CA PRO A 88 9.33 8.01 4.33
C PRO A 88 10.31 6.83 4.34
N LEU A 89 9.82 5.61 4.61
CA LEU A 89 10.64 4.39 4.63
C LEU A 89 10.50 3.55 3.36
N PHE A 90 9.50 3.84 2.53
CA PHE A 90 9.16 2.98 1.40
C PHE A 90 9.82 3.50 0.12
N LEU A 91 10.75 2.73 -0.42
CA LEU A 91 11.43 2.99 -1.68
C LEU A 91 10.83 2.11 -2.79
N PRO A 92 10.08 2.66 -3.76
CA PRO A 92 9.55 1.90 -4.89
C PRO A 92 10.65 1.21 -5.70
N LEU A 93 10.36 0.04 -6.28
CA LEU A 93 11.37 -0.81 -6.94
C LEU A 93 12.14 -0.09 -8.07
N ASP A 94 11.48 0.83 -8.78
CA ASP A 94 12.04 1.58 -9.91
C ASP A 94 12.26 3.07 -9.58
N SER A 95 12.61 3.38 -8.33
CA SER A 95 12.81 4.77 -7.88
C SER A 95 13.97 4.92 -6.90
N ASP A 96 14.73 6.00 -7.04
CA ASP A 96 15.73 6.44 -6.05
C ASP A 96 15.12 7.27 -4.90
N PHE A 97 13.83 7.62 -5.05
CA PHE A 97 13.07 8.46 -4.13
C PHE A 97 12.05 7.64 -3.36
N THR A 98 12.00 7.85 -2.07
CA THR A 98 10.94 7.30 -1.21
C THR A 98 9.57 7.82 -1.64
N ALA A 99 8.51 7.11 -1.25
CA ALA A 99 7.15 7.57 -1.50
C ALA A 99 6.88 8.98 -0.91
N ALA A 100 7.56 9.37 0.16
CA ALA A 100 7.46 10.71 0.73
C ALA A 100 8.27 11.79 -0.02
N GLU A 101 9.24 11.41 -0.86
CA GLU A 101 9.99 12.32 -1.74
C GLU A 101 9.27 12.55 -3.10
N LEU A 102 8.48 11.58 -3.58
CA LEU A 102 7.84 11.62 -4.90
C LEU A 102 6.71 12.67 -5.05
N GLY A 103 6.21 13.21 -3.94
CA GLY A 103 5.12 14.19 -3.93
C GLY A 103 3.74 13.63 -4.33
N PRO A 104 2.66 14.42 -4.16
CA PRO A 104 1.29 13.91 -4.31
C PRO A 104 0.93 13.49 -5.75
N SER A 105 1.43 14.19 -6.77
CA SER A 105 1.08 13.94 -8.18
C SER A 105 1.53 12.55 -8.64
N VAL A 106 2.76 12.16 -8.31
CA VAL A 106 3.31 10.84 -8.64
C VAL A 106 2.56 9.75 -7.86
N LYS A 107 2.33 9.94 -6.56
CA LYS A 107 1.58 8.98 -5.75
C LYS A 107 0.16 8.76 -6.28
N ASN A 108 -0.50 9.80 -6.78
CA ASN A 108 -1.85 9.69 -7.36
C ASN A 108 -1.89 8.92 -8.68
N ARG A 109 -0.74 8.69 -9.32
CA ARG A 109 -0.61 7.91 -10.56
C ARG A 109 -0.15 6.47 -10.32
N ASP A 110 0.84 6.29 -9.44
CA ASP A 110 1.64 5.07 -9.38
C ASP A 110 1.42 4.22 -8.12
N SER A 111 0.80 4.81 -7.09
CA SER A 111 0.59 4.10 -5.82
C SER A 111 -0.36 2.91 -5.91
N HIS A 112 -0.31 2.06 -4.88
CA HIS A 112 -1.24 0.95 -4.67
C HIS A 112 -2.71 1.39 -4.76
N ARG A 113 -3.06 2.56 -4.20
CA ARG A 113 -4.41 3.13 -4.30
C ARG A 113 -4.76 3.54 -5.73
N ALA A 114 -3.83 4.21 -6.43
CA ALA A 114 -4.05 4.62 -7.82
C ALA A 114 -4.27 3.39 -8.74
N LYS A 115 -3.47 2.34 -8.53
CA LYS A 115 -3.60 1.05 -9.23
C LYS A 115 -4.94 0.38 -8.93
N ALA A 116 -5.33 0.30 -7.65
CA ALA A 116 -6.62 -0.26 -7.25
C ALA A 116 -7.81 0.52 -7.83
N ALA A 117 -7.75 1.86 -7.81
CA ALA A 117 -8.78 2.73 -8.37
C ALA A 117 -8.91 2.55 -9.88
N ARG A 118 -7.81 2.55 -10.63
CA ARG A 118 -7.84 2.28 -12.08
C ARG A 118 -8.44 0.91 -12.39
N LYS A 119 -8.06 -0.12 -11.65
CA LYS A 119 -8.63 -1.46 -11.78
C LYS A 119 -10.14 -1.47 -11.50
N LEU A 120 -10.58 -0.78 -10.45
CA LEU A 120 -12.00 -0.65 -10.12
C LEU A 120 -12.79 0.03 -11.25
N MET A 121 -12.27 1.13 -11.80
CA MET A 121 -12.91 1.85 -12.91
C MET A 121 -13.06 0.98 -14.16
N SER A 122 -12.05 0.15 -14.47
CA SER A 122 -12.13 -0.83 -15.56
C SER A 122 -13.24 -1.84 -15.32
N LEU A 123 -13.26 -2.46 -14.13
CA LEU A 123 -14.25 -3.48 -13.78
C LEU A 123 -15.69 -2.93 -13.76
N LEU A 124 -15.87 -1.68 -13.34
CA LEU A 124 -17.16 -0.99 -13.37
C LEU A 124 -17.63 -0.75 -14.81
N SER A 125 -16.72 -0.32 -15.69
CA SER A 125 -17.01 -0.12 -17.11
C SER A 125 -17.42 -1.43 -17.78
N ASP A 126 -16.70 -2.51 -17.50
CA ASP A 126 -17.00 -3.84 -18.03
C ASP A 126 -18.37 -4.35 -17.56
N ARG A 127 -18.71 -4.18 -16.27
CA ARG A 127 -20.02 -4.55 -15.72
C ARG A 127 -21.15 -3.73 -16.36
N ALA A 128 -20.93 -2.44 -16.63
CA ALA A 128 -21.92 -1.59 -17.29
C ALA A 128 -22.19 -2.06 -18.72
N LEU A 129 -21.14 -2.38 -19.49
CA LEU A 129 -21.26 -2.90 -20.86
C LEU A 129 -22.03 -4.23 -20.90
N GLN A 130 -21.71 -5.16 -19.98
CA GLN A 130 -22.40 -6.45 -19.88
C GLN A 130 -23.90 -6.32 -19.62
N ARG A 131 -24.31 -5.31 -18.84
CA ARG A 131 -25.74 -5.02 -18.57
C ARG A 131 -26.44 -4.44 -19.78
N SER A 132 -25.78 -3.54 -20.52
CA SER A 132 -26.34 -2.96 -21.75
C SER A 132 -26.53 -3.99 -22.86
N THR A 133 -25.75 -5.07 -22.90
CA THR A 133 -25.91 -6.16 -23.87
C THR A 133 -26.93 -7.23 -23.45
N ALA A 134 -27.40 -7.20 -22.21
CA ALA A 134 -28.35 -8.18 -21.65
C ALA A 134 -29.81 -7.69 -21.62
N ASN A 135 -30.06 -6.44 -22.00
CA ASN A 135 -31.37 -5.82 -22.20
C ASN A 135 -31.63 -5.58 -23.69
#